data_AF-A0A218X0Q5-F1
#
_entry.id   AF-A0A218X0Q5-F1
#
_cell.length_a   1.000
_cell.length_b   1.000
_cell.length_c   1.000
_cell.angle_alpha   90.00
_cell.angle_beta   90.00
_cell.angle_gamma   90.00
#
_symmetry.space_group_name_H-M   'P 1'
#
loop_
_entity.id
_entity.type
_entity.pdbx_description
1 polymer ?
#
loop_
_entity_poly.entity_id
_entity_poly.type
_entity_poly.pdbx_seq_one_letter_code
_entity_poly.pdbx_strand_id
1 'polypeptide(L)'
;MLDIIILIYSTPSRTLYDGRNVLKASIEVPQLGEINIYCTHLDHLDESWRMKQINAIIQSTGSPHILAGGLNSLDETDYSPERWSDIVKYYEEMGKPTPKAEVMRFLKGRQYTDAKDFAGECEPVVMIAKGQSVQGTCKYGTRVDYIMASPDSPFRFAPGSYSVHSSKGTSDHHIVKVDLVKSSIPHDTPGHNNDPNNPTPKKRRQHHRNKQQQRVVKITDPSLNQSNGVWKKTVTQNYSHAGKLMN
;
A
#
# COMPACT_ATOMS: atom_id res chain seq x y z
N MET A 1 3.15 19.61 3.39
CA MET A 1 2.43 18.34 3.18
C MET A 1 2.67 18.00 1.72
N LEU A 2 3.34 16.87 1.45
CA LEU A 2 3.59 16.43 0.08
C LEU A 2 2.51 15.40 -0.24
N ASP A 3 1.57 15.76 -1.10
CA ASP A 3 0.50 14.85 -1.51
C ASP A 3 1.01 14.04 -2.70
N ILE A 4 1.60 12.88 -2.42
CA ILE A 4 1.95 11.92 -3.47
C ILE A 4 0.69 11.11 -3.79
N ILE A 5 0.01 11.48 -4.88
CA ILE A 5 -1.09 10.68 -5.40
C ILE A 5 -0.52 9.65 -6.37
N ILE A 6 -0.42 8.40 -5.93
CA ILE A 6 -0.06 7.29 -6.81
C ILE A 6 -1.35 6.70 -7.37
N LEU A 7 -1.77 7.18 -8.53
CA LEU A 7 -2.90 6.62 -9.26
C LEU A 7 -2.44 5.36 -10.00
N ILE A 8 -2.83 4.21 -9.49
CA ILE A 8 -2.60 2.92 -10.13
C ILE A 8 -3.94 2.47 -10.69
N TYR A 9 -4.05 2.41 -12.01
CA TYR A 9 -5.17 1.80 -12.69
C TYR A 9 -4.64 0.68 -13.58
N SER A 10 -5.28 -0.48 -13.52
CA SER A 10 -5.03 -1.59 -14.44
C SER A 10 -6.14 -1.56 -15.49
N THR A 11 -5.77 -1.32 -16.75
CA THR A 11 -6.66 -1.58 -17.87
C THR A 11 -6.63 -3.08 -18.17
N PRO A 12 -7.77 -3.77 -18.34
CA PRO A 12 -7.76 -5.19 -18.67
C PRO A 12 -7.04 -5.39 -20.02
N SER A 13 -5.86 -6.02 -20.00
CA SER A 13 -5.24 -6.52 -21.23
C SER A 13 -5.88 -7.87 -21.56
N ARG A 14 -6.49 -7.96 -22.75
CA ARG A 14 -6.85 -9.25 -23.33
C ARG A 14 -5.57 -9.93 -23.82
N THR A 15 -4.82 -10.55 -22.92
CA THR A 15 -3.73 -11.45 -23.27
C THR A 15 -3.81 -12.69 -22.39
N LEU A 16 -3.92 -13.84 -23.06
CA LEU A 16 -3.86 -15.16 -22.48
C LEU A 16 -2.50 -15.35 -21.79
N TYR A 17 -2.53 -15.63 -20.49
CA TYR A 17 -1.40 -16.04 -19.63
C TYR A 17 -0.26 -15.01 -19.40
N ASP A 18 -0.03 -14.71 -18.11
CA ASP A 18 1.16 -14.06 -17.53
C ASP A 18 1.46 -12.58 -17.85
N GLY A 19 0.47 -11.69 -17.65
CA GLY A 19 0.66 -10.23 -17.76
C GLY A 19 0.82 -9.49 -16.42
N ARG A 20 0.77 -10.18 -15.28
CA ARG A 20 0.81 -9.52 -13.96
C ARG A 20 2.24 -9.18 -13.58
N ASN A 21 2.45 -7.94 -13.15
CA ASN A 21 3.77 -7.41 -12.85
C ASN A 21 3.76 -6.62 -11.54
N VAL A 22 4.95 -6.24 -11.08
CA VAL A 22 5.14 -5.27 -10.01
C VAL A 22 5.84 -4.04 -10.56
N LEU A 23 5.28 -2.86 -10.31
CA LEU A 23 5.97 -1.59 -10.47
C LEU A 23 6.64 -1.26 -9.14
N LYS A 24 7.96 -1.09 -9.16
CA LYS A 24 8.72 -0.65 -7.99
C LYS A 24 9.20 0.78 -8.23
N ALA A 25 8.92 1.66 -7.27
CA ALA A 25 9.38 3.03 -7.30
C ALA A 25 10.04 3.37 -5.96
N SER A 26 11.20 4.01 -6.02
CA SER A 26 11.86 4.63 -4.87
C SER A 26 11.67 6.13 -5.00
N ILE A 27 11.11 6.75 -3.97
CA ILE A 27 10.76 8.18 -3.97
C ILE A 27 11.50 8.85 -2.83
N GLU A 28 12.38 9.80 -3.16
CA GLU A 28 13.02 10.64 -2.16
C GLU A 28 12.00 11.69 -1.66
N VAL A 29 11.59 11.57 -0.40
CA VAL A 29 10.66 12.52 0.21
C VAL A 29 11.47 13.57 0.96
N PRO A 30 11.36 14.87 0.60
CA PRO A 30 12.13 15.93 1.24
C PRO A 30 12.04 15.86 2.78
N GLN A 31 13.20 15.82 3.44
CA GLN A 31 13.36 15.74 4.90
C GLN A 31 12.92 14.41 5.54
N LEU A 32 12.21 13.54 4.82
CA LEU A 32 11.73 12.26 5.32
C LEU A 32 12.53 11.06 4.76
N GLY A 33 13.34 11.27 3.72
CA GLY A 33 14.18 10.24 3.11
C GLY A 33 13.43 9.41 2.08
N GLU A 34 14.07 8.34 1.62
CA GLU A 34 13.53 7.46 0.58
C GLU A 34 12.41 6.55 1.08
N ILE A 35 11.32 6.49 0.32
CA ILE A 35 10.27 5.49 0.46
C ILE A 35 10.22 4.57 -0.77
N ASN A 36 10.19 3.26 -0.52
CA ASN A 36 9.97 2.26 -1.56
C ASN A 36 8.48 1.91 -1.65
N ILE A 37 7.93 1.94 -2.85
CA ILE A 37 6.53 1.64 -3.12
C ILE A 37 6.45 0.58 -4.19
N TYR A 38 5.87 -0.56 -3.84
CA TYR A 38 5.65 -1.70 -4.73
C TYR A 38 4.17 -1.75 -5.06
N CYS A 39 3.86 -1.50 -6.31
CA CYS A 39 2.52 -1.54 -6.84
C CYS A 39 2.34 -2.84 -7.62
N THR A 40 1.26 -3.58 -7.34
CA THR A 40 0.94 -4.78 -8.12
C THR A 40 -0.56 -4.97 -8.30
N HIS A 41 -0.92 -5.83 -9.24
CA HIS A 41 -2.26 -6.36 -9.41
C HIS A 41 -2.09 -7.86 -9.65
N LEU A 42 -2.43 -8.68 -8.65
CA LEU A 42 -2.21 -10.12 -8.70
C LEU A 42 -3.27 -10.82 -9.57
N ASP A 43 -3.07 -12.09 -9.88
CA ASP A 43 -4.07 -12.87 -10.59
C ASP A 43 -5.44 -12.83 -9.89
N HIS A 44 -6.53 -12.85 -10.64
CA HIS A 44 -7.89 -12.69 -10.08
C HIS A 44 -8.73 -13.97 -10.17
N LEU A 45 -8.17 -15.04 -10.73
CA LEU A 45 -8.83 -16.33 -10.99
C LEU A 45 -8.16 -17.46 -10.21
N ASP A 46 -6.82 -17.48 -10.13
CA ASP A 46 -6.05 -18.59 -9.60
C ASP A 46 -5.17 -18.16 -8.41
N GLU A 47 -5.47 -18.71 -7.24
CA GLU A 47 -4.72 -18.46 -6.00
C GLU A 47 -3.28 -18.98 -6.06
N SER A 48 -3.02 -20.09 -6.77
CA SER A 48 -1.66 -20.62 -6.94
C SER A 48 -0.79 -19.64 -7.71
N TRP A 49 -1.36 -18.97 -8.73
CA TRP A 49 -0.66 -17.90 -9.45
C TRP A 49 -0.44 -16.67 -8.59
N ARG A 50 -1.45 -16.23 -7.83
CA ARG A 50 -1.28 -15.12 -6.86
C ARG A 50 -0.15 -15.42 -5.87
N MET A 51 -0.10 -16.64 -5.35
CA MET A 51 0.94 -17.08 -4.42
C MET A 51 2.33 -17.08 -5.06
N LYS A 52 2.48 -17.54 -6.30
CA LYS A 52 3.76 -17.44 -7.04
C LYS A 52 4.18 -15.98 -7.23
N GLN A 53 3.24 -15.13 -7.64
CA GLN A 53 3.49 -13.71 -7.89
C GLN A 53 3.92 -12.97 -6.62
N ILE A 54 3.16 -13.10 -5.53
CA ILE A 54 3.50 -12.41 -4.28
C ILE A 54 4.82 -12.90 -3.68
N ASN A 55 5.12 -14.21 -3.78
CA ASN A 55 6.41 -14.75 -3.36
C ASN A 55 7.57 -14.12 -4.16
N ALA A 56 7.45 -14.02 -5.49
CA ALA A 56 8.45 -13.41 -6.34
C ALA A 56 8.65 -11.91 -6.01
N ILE A 57 7.56 -11.17 -5.75
CA ILE A 57 7.62 -9.76 -5.36
C ILE A 57 8.41 -9.58 -4.06
N ILE A 58 8.09 -10.36 -3.01
CA ILE A 58 8.73 -10.21 -1.70
C ILE A 58 10.20 -10.65 -1.72
N GLN A 59 10.53 -11.73 -2.43
CA GLN A 59 11.89 -12.27 -2.48
C GLN A 59 12.86 -11.39 -3.28
N SER A 60 12.35 -10.58 -4.22
CA SER A 60 13.19 -9.90 -5.21
C SER A 60 13.96 -8.68 -4.69
N THR A 61 13.68 -8.13 -3.50
CA THR A 61 14.39 -6.90 -3.07
C THR A 61 14.77 -6.78 -1.60
N GLY A 62 14.21 -7.53 -0.64
CA GLY A 62 14.64 -7.49 0.78
C GLY A 62 14.55 -6.13 1.50
N SER A 63 14.28 -5.03 0.79
CA SER A 63 14.21 -3.67 1.31
C SER A 63 12.84 -3.38 1.91
N PRO A 64 12.77 -2.58 2.98
CA PRO A 64 11.50 -2.12 3.51
C PRO A 64 10.72 -1.30 2.47
N HIS A 65 9.41 -1.54 2.36
CA HIS A 65 8.55 -0.97 1.33
C HIS A 65 7.08 -0.92 1.74
N ILE A 66 6.30 -0.12 1.01
CA ILE A 66 4.84 -0.15 1.01
C ILE A 66 4.36 -0.95 -0.21
N LEU A 67 3.67 -2.05 0.01
CA LEU A 67 3.00 -2.84 -1.01
C LEU A 67 1.56 -2.33 -1.19
N ALA A 68 1.16 -1.98 -2.41
CA ALA A 68 -0.18 -1.47 -2.70
C ALA A 68 -0.78 -2.07 -3.98
N GLY A 69 -2.10 -2.26 -3.98
CA GLY A 69 -2.89 -2.59 -5.16
C GLY A 69 -3.86 -3.74 -4.97
N GLY A 70 -4.37 -4.26 -6.08
CA GLY A 70 -5.36 -5.33 -6.12
C GLY A 70 -4.69 -6.68 -5.88
N LEU A 71 -4.70 -7.14 -4.63
CA LEU A 71 -4.16 -8.46 -4.28
C LEU A 71 -5.11 -9.59 -4.66
N ASN A 72 -6.37 -9.27 -4.95
CA ASN A 72 -7.44 -10.20 -5.32
C ASN A 72 -7.70 -11.33 -4.31
N SER A 73 -7.13 -11.22 -3.11
CA SER A 73 -7.35 -12.09 -1.96
C SER A 73 -8.27 -11.42 -0.96
N LEU A 74 -9.04 -12.21 -0.25
CA LEU A 74 -9.78 -11.75 0.92
C LEU A 74 -8.93 -11.91 2.18
N ASP A 75 -9.22 -11.13 3.21
CA ASP A 75 -8.75 -11.33 4.56
C ASP A 75 -9.90 -11.90 5.39
N GLU A 76 -9.75 -13.12 5.93
CA GLU A 76 -10.81 -13.79 6.72
C GLU A 76 -11.27 -12.93 7.90
N THR A 77 -10.38 -12.11 8.47
CA THR A 77 -10.70 -11.26 9.62
C THR A 77 -11.61 -10.07 9.30
N ASP A 78 -11.86 -9.80 8.02
CA ASP A 78 -12.78 -8.74 7.58
C ASP A 78 -14.25 -9.17 7.67
N TYR A 79 -14.53 -10.48 7.75
CA TYR A 79 -15.86 -11.04 7.56
C TYR A 79 -16.24 -12.00 8.69
N SER A 80 -17.50 -11.96 9.12
CA SER A 80 -18.08 -13.01 9.94
C SER A 80 -18.23 -14.31 9.13
N PRO A 81 -18.36 -15.48 9.78
CA PRO A 81 -18.58 -16.75 9.07
C PRO A 81 -19.81 -16.73 8.14
N GLU A 82 -20.88 -16.05 8.55
CA GLU A 82 -22.10 -15.89 7.76
C GLU A 82 -21.82 -15.05 6.52
N ARG A 83 -21.15 -13.90 6.71
CA ARG A 83 -20.80 -13.02 5.59
C ARG A 83 -19.84 -13.69 4.62
N TRP A 84 -18.88 -14.46 5.12
CA TRP A 84 -17.97 -15.26 4.29
C TRP A 84 -18.76 -16.27 3.44
N SER A 85 -19.72 -16.97 4.05
CA SER A 85 -20.58 -17.93 3.35
C SER A 85 -21.41 -17.25 2.26
N ASP A 86 -21.95 -16.07 2.53
CA ASP A 86 -22.68 -15.27 1.53
C ASP A 86 -21.78 -14.88 0.35
N ILE A 87 -20.53 -14.48 0.62
CA ILE A 87 -19.57 -14.12 -0.42
C ILE A 87 -19.24 -15.35 -1.27
N VAL A 88 -18.98 -16.51 -0.66
CA VAL A 88 -18.70 -17.76 -1.38
C VAL A 88 -19.87 -18.13 -2.29
N LYS A 89 -21.09 -18.15 -1.74
CA LYS A 89 -22.30 -18.46 -2.51
C LYS A 89 -22.48 -17.50 -3.69
N TYR A 90 -22.29 -16.20 -3.46
CA TYR A 90 -22.38 -15.20 -4.53
C TYR A 90 -21.35 -15.43 -5.65
N TYR A 91 -20.12 -15.81 -5.31
CA TYR A 91 -19.10 -16.13 -6.31
C TYR A 91 -19.45 -17.39 -7.11
N GLU A 92 -19.98 -18.42 -6.44
CA GLU A 92 -20.45 -19.66 -7.08
C GLU A 92 -21.61 -19.40 -8.06
N GLU A 93 -22.61 -18.61 -7.66
CA GLU A 93 -23.74 -18.21 -8.51
C GLU A 93 -23.28 -17.43 -9.76
N MET A 94 -22.18 -16.69 -9.65
CA MET A 94 -21.55 -15.95 -10.75
C MET A 94 -20.58 -16.79 -11.59
N GLY A 95 -20.42 -18.09 -11.29
CA GLY A 95 -19.48 -18.99 -11.97
C GLY A 95 -18.01 -18.62 -11.74
N LYS A 96 -17.70 -17.94 -10.64
CA LYS A 96 -16.33 -17.53 -10.29
C LYS A 96 -15.66 -18.54 -9.37
N PRO A 97 -14.32 -18.61 -9.37
CA PRO A 97 -13.57 -19.37 -8.38
C PRO A 97 -13.93 -18.92 -6.96
N THR A 98 -14.03 -19.86 -6.03
CA THR A 98 -14.22 -19.57 -4.61
C THR A 98 -13.13 -18.59 -4.13
N PRO A 99 -13.48 -17.48 -3.46
CA PRO A 99 -12.49 -16.56 -2.93
C PRO A 99 -11.56 -17.25 -1.93
N LYS A 100 -10.32 -16.78 -1.86
CA LYS A 100 -9.25 -17.34 -1.03
C LYS A 100 -8.56 -16.25 -0.22
N ALA A 101 -7.88 -16.67 0.84
CA ALA A 101 -7.21 -15.81 1.79
C ALA A 101 -5.73 -16.14 1.99
N GLU A 102 -5.13 -16.98 1.13
CA GLU A 102 -3.78 -17.50 1.34
C GLU A 102 -2.74 -16.39 1.21
N VAL A 103 -2.90 -15.48 0.24
CA VAL A 103 -2.03 -14.31 0.10
C VAL A 103 -2.05 -13.44 1.35
N MET A 104 -3.24 -13.17 1.92
CA MET A 104 -3.36 -12.35 3.13
C MET A 104 -2.80 -13.06 4.36
N ARG A 105 -3.03 -14.36 4.51
CA ARG A 105 -2.40 -15.17 5.57
C ARG A 105 -0.88 -15.17 5.44
N PHE A 106 -0.36 -15.28 4.21
CA PHE A 106 1.07 -15.26 3.93
C PHE A 106 1.71 -13.91 4.28
N LEU A 107 1.10 -12.79 3.87
CA LEU A 107 1.59 -11.44 4.17
C LEU A 107 1.57 -11.16 5.68
N LYS A 108 0.47 -11.48 6.37
CA LYS A 108 0.37 -11.34 7.83
C LYS A 108 1.35 -12.25 8.57
N GLY A 109 1.57 -13.47 8.08
CA GLY A 109 2.59 -14.39 8.62
C GLY A 109 4.03 -13.84 8.48
N ARG A 110 4.26 -12.96 7.49
CA ARG A 110 5.49 -12.18 7.33
C ARG A 110 5.44 -10.81 7.99
N GLN A 111 4.50 -10.58 8.92
CA GLN A 111 4.38 -9.36 9.72
C GLN A 111 4.14 -8.08 8.88
N TYR A 112 3.54 -8.21 7.69
CA TYR A 112 3.05 -7.02 6.99
C TYR A 112 1.93 -6.38 7.79
N THR A 113 2.02 -5.06 7.97
CA THR A 113 0.99 -4.27 8.63
C THR A 113 -0.04 -3.82 7.60
N ASP A 114 -1.33 -4.00 7.87
CA ASP A 114 -2.41 -3.58 6.97
C ASP A 114 -2.86 -2.16 7.32
N ALA A 115 -3.02 -1.30 6.30
CA ALA A 115 -3.48 0.07 6.49
C ALA A 115 -4.89 0.15 7.11
N LYS A 116 -5.74 -0.88 6.94
CA LYS A 116 -7.09 -0.87 7.53
C LYS A 116 -7.10 -0.65 9.05
N ASP A 117 -6.03 -1.06 9.74
CA ASP A 117 -5.94 -0.99 11.20
C ASP A 117 -5.75 0.47 11.68
N PHE A 118 -5.63 1.41 10.74
CA PHE A 118 -5.48 2.84 10.95
C PHE A 118 -6.68 3.62 10.38
N ALA A 119 -7.86 2.97 10.30
CA ALA A 119 -9.10 3.54 9.78
C ALA A 119 -9.49 4.85 10.47
N GLY A 120 -9.85 5.83 9.64
CA GLY A 120 -10.54 7.05 10.06
C GLY A 120 -12.06 6.92 9.98
N GLU A 121 -12.71 8.04 9.74
CA GLU A 121 -14.15 8.05 9.45
C GLU A 121 -14.43 7.37 8.11
N CYS A 122 -15.44 6.50 8.08
CA CYS A 122 -15.87 5.82 6.87
C CYS A 122 -16.65 6.77 5.96
N GLU A 123 -16.40 6.70 4.65
CA GLU A 123 -17.22 7.45 3.69
C GLU A 123 -18.63 6.85 3.64
N PRO A 124 -19.70 7.60 3.95
CA PRO A 124 -21.05 7.03 4.07
C PRO A 124 -21.57 6.34 2.79
N VAL A 125 -21.05 6.74 1.63
CA VAL A 125 -21.45 6.22 0.32
C VAL A 125 -20.97 4.78 0.11
N VAL A 126 -19.85 4.39 0.73
CA VAL A 126 -19.33 3.02 0.64
C VAL A 126 -19.86 2.24 1.85
N MET A 127 -20.98 1.54 1.68
CA MET A 127 -21.62 0.82 2.77
C MET A 127 -20.77 -0.36 3.26
N ILE A 128 -20.69 -0.52 4.59
CA ILE A 128 -20.19 -1.74 5.22
C ILE A 128 -21.34 -2.74 5.28
N ALA A 129 -21.20 -3.87 4.60
CA ALA A 129 -22.20 -4.92 4.62
C ALA A 129 -22.36 -5.53 6.02
N LYS A 130 -23.55 -6.03 6.36
CA LYS A 130 -23.77 -6.74 7.63
C LYS A 130 -22.80 -7.92 7.74
N GLY A 131 -22.17 -8.07 8.90
CA GLY A 131 -21.16 -9.11 9.14
C GLY A 131 -19.79 -8.81 8.53
N GLN A 132 -19.52 -7.56 8.14
CA GLN A 132 -18.22 -7.10 7.65
C GLN A 132 -17.72 -5.96 8.54
N SER A 133 -16.41 -5.90 8.79
CA SER A 133 -15.79 -4.87 9.66
C SER A 133 -15.12 -3.73 8.90
N VAL A 134 -15.02 -3.84 7.57
CA VAL A 134 -14.32 -2.89 6.69
C VAL A 134 -15.18 -2.50 5.50
N GLN A 135 -14.89 -1.34 4.90
CA GLN A 135 -15.51 -0.94 3.64
C GLN A 135 -15.01 -1.83 2.49
N GLY A 136 -15.94 -2.28 1.64
CA GLY A 136 -15.58 -2.99 0.42
C GLY A 136 -14.84 -2.08 -0.54
N THR A 137 -13.87 -2.62 -1.27
CA THR A 137 -13.06 -1.86 -2.24
C THR A 137 -13.39 -2.19 -3.69
N CYS A 138 -14.32 -3.13 -3.93
CA CYS A 138 -14.82 -3.44 -5.26
C CYS A 138 -16.36 -3.51 -5.31
N LYS A 139 -16.93 -3.61 -6.51
CA LYS A 139 -18.38 -3.68 -6.77
C LYS A 139 -19.11 -4.83 -6.05
N TYR A 140 -18.37 -5.83 -5.57
CA TYR A 140 -18.93 -6.95 -4.81
C TYR A 140 -19.07 -6.66 -3.31
N GLY A 141 -18.67 -5.47 -2.87
CA GLY A 141 -18.65 -5.08 -1.46
C GLY A 141 -17.57 -5.80 -0.65
N THR A 142 -16.67 -6.54 -1.29
CA THR A 142 -15.50 -7.17 -0.66
C THR A 142 -14.26 -6.29 -0.78
N ARG A 143 -13.34 -6.43 0.17
CA ARG A 143 -12.04 -5.76 0.16
C ARG A 143 -11.00 -6.63 -0.54
N VAL A 144 -10.49 -6.15 -1.67
CA VAL A 144 -9.49 -6.83 -2.52
C VAL A 144 -8.30 -5.94 -2.87
N ASP A 145 -8.44 -4.63 -2.69
CA ASP A 145 -7.39 -3.63 -2.78
C ASP A 145 -6.81 -3.29 -1.41
N TYR A 146 -5.49 -3.36 -1.28
CA TYR A 146 -4.77 -3.24 -0.02
C TYR A 146 -3.64 -2.22 -0.12
N ILE A 147 -3.29 -1.63 1.03
CA ILE A 147 -2.02 -0.93 1.24
C ILE A 147 -1.41 -1.57 2.47
N MET A 148 -0.23 -2.16 2.34
CA MET A 148 0.45 -2.89 3.39
C MET A 148 1.89 -2.41 3.54
N ALA A 149 2.35 -2.22 4.77
CA ALA A 149 3.75 -1.92 5.04
C ALA A 149 4.50 -3.21 5.34
N SER A 150 5.64 -3.42 4.70
CA SER A 150 6.55 -4.52 5.05
C SER A 150 7.06 -4.34 6.49
N PRO A 151 7.60 -5.42 7.10
CA PRO A 151 8.41 -5.28 8.31
C PRO A 151 9.51 -4.24 8.12
N ASP A 152 9.91 -3.60 9.22
CA ASP A 152 11.01 -2.64 9.28
C ASP A 152 10.87 -1.42 8.36
N SER A 153 9.65 -1.15 7.86
CA SER A 153 9.39 0.06 7.08
C SER A 153 9.68 1.31 7.91
N PRO A 154 10.52 2.25 7.42
CA PRO A 154 10.77 3.51 8.10
C PRO A 154 9.55 4.44 8.06
N PHE A 155 8.51 4.08 7.32
CA PHE A 155 7.21 4.75 7.28
C PHE A 155 6.13 3.86 7.87
N ARG A 156 5.22 4.48 8.62
CA ARG A 156 4.03 3.85 9.20
C ARG A 156 2.78 4.59 8.76
N PHE A 157 1.63 3.93 8.87
CA PHE A 157 0.34 4.56 8.60
C PHE A 157 -0.02 5.56 9.70
N ALA A 158 -0.57 6.71 9.30
CA ALA A 158 -1.06 7.71 10.24
C ALA A 158 -2.39 7.21 10.84
N PRO A 159 -2.55 7.19 12.18
CA PRO A 159 -3.82 6.82 12.81
C PRO A 159 -4.98 7.68 12.30
N GLY A 160 -6.09 7.04 11.94
CA GLY A 160 -7.30 7.73 11.48
C GLY A 160 -7.24 8.19 10.02
N SER A 161 -6.24 7.76 9.23
CA SER A 161 -6.06 8.23 7.84
C SER A 161 -6.51 7.23 6.77
N TYR A 162 -6.67 5.95 7.13
CA TYR A 162 -7.17 4.97 6.17
C TYR A 162 -8.63 5.25 5.84
N SER A 163 -8.94 5.30 4.54
CA SER A 163 -10.25 5.62 4.00
C SER A 163 -10.47 4.94 2.65
N VAL A 164 -11.74 4.64 2.35
CA VAL A 164 -12.17 4.13 1.05
C VAL A 164 -13.08 5.16 0.40
N HIS A 165 -12.63 5.73 -0.72
CA HIS A 165 -13.37 6.74 -1.45
C HIS A 165 -14.15 6.14 -2.61
N SER A 166 -15.43 6.48 -2.69
CA SER A 166 -16.27 6.00 -3.78
C SER A 166 -15.72 6.47 -5.13
N SER A 167 -15.60 5.55 -6.07
CA SER A 167 -15.32 5.88 -7.48
C SER A 167 -16.49 6.60 -8.15
N LYS A 168 -17.66 6.69 -7.49
CA LYS A 168 -18.89 7.29 -8.02
C LYS A 168 -19.29 6.70 -9.38
N GLY A 169 -19.00 5.41 -9.59
CA GLY A 169 -19.32 4.69 -10.82
C GLY A 169 -18.28 4.80 -11.93
N THR A 170 -17.16 5.52 -11.73
CA THR A 170 -16.08 5.62 -12.74
C THR A 170 -15.23 4.35 -12.85
N SER A 171 -15.30 3.48 -11.85
CA SER A 171 -14.62 2.19 -11.77
C SER A 171 -15.45 1.23 -10.94
N ASP A 172 -15.33 -0.07 -11.19
CA ASP A 172 -15.88 -1.12 -10.33
C ASP A 172 -15.02 -1.37 -9.07
N HIS A 173 -13.96 -0.58 -8.89
CA HIS A 173 -13.19 -0.48 -7.66
C HIS A 173 -13.29 0.92 -7.06
N HIS A 174 -13.14 1.00 -5.74
CA HIS A 174 -13.05 2.23 -4.97
C HIS A 174 -11.59 2.60 -4.69
N ILE A 175 -11.33 3.87 -4.40
CA ILE A 175 -9.97 4.35 -4.13
C ILE A 175 -9.64 4.09 -2.67
N VAL A 176 -8.55 3.37 -2.41
CA VAL A 176 -8.01 3.18 -1.05
C VAL A 176 -6.95 4.24 -0.80
N LYS A 177 -7.09 5.00 0.29
CA LYS A 177 -6.16 6.05 0.70
C LYS A 177 -5.71 5.82 2.14
N VAL A 178 -4.44 6.10 2.40
CA VAL A 178 -3.88 6.20 3.75
C VAL A 178 -2.76 7.23 3.74
N ASP A 179 -2.58 7.94 4.84
CA ASP A 179 -1.46 8.88 4.99
C ASP A 179 -0.28 8.17 5.66
N LEU A 180 0.94 8.53 5.27
CA LEU A 180 2.17 7.96 5.80
C LEU A 180 2.91 8.96 6.68
N VAL A 181 3.50 8.48 7.77
CA VAL A 181 4.38 9.25 8.65
C VAL A 181 5.69 8.50 8.85
N LYS A 182 6.80 9.24 8.93
CA LYS A 182 8.09 8.64 9.27
C LYS A 182 8.05 8.09 10.69
N SER A 183 8.56 6.88 10.88
CA SER A 183 8.72 6.30 12.21
C SER A 183 9.75 7.14 12.97
N SER A 184 9.34 7.65 14.14
CA SER A 184 10.19 8.46 15.01
C SER A 184 11.14 7.61 15.86
N ILE A 185 11.11 6.29 15.69
CA ILE A 185 12.00 5.35 16.36
C ILE A 185 13.15 5.08 15.39
N PRO A 186 14.37 5.57 15.67
CA PRO A 186 15.56 5.05 14.99
C PRO A 186 15.60 3.54 15.20
N HIS A 187 15.93 2.77 14.17
CA HIS A 187 16.42 1.41 14.39
C HIS A 187 17.68 1.53 15.24
N ASP A 188 17.55 1.37 16.55
CA ASP A 188 18.69 1.09 17.41
C ASP A 188 19.25 -0.24 16.92
N THR A 189 20.37 -0.17 16.20
CA THR A 189 21.34 -1.26 16.11
C THR A 189 21.45 -1.90 17.49
N PRO A 190 21.43 -3.24 17.64
CA PRO A 190 21.57 -3.88 18.94
C PRO A 190 22.98 -3.62 19.47
N GLY A 191 23.14 -2.49 20.15
CA GLY A 191 24.31 -2.14 20.93
C GLY A 191 24.27 -2.96 22.20
N HIS A 192 25.15 -3.95 22.27
CA HIS A 192 25.56 -4.59 23.51
C HIS A 192 25.82 -3.52 24.59
N ASN A 193 24.94 -3.42 25.58
CA ASN A 193 25.21 -2.69 26.83
C ASN A 193 24.45 -3.37 27.97
N ASN A 194 24.95 -4.53 28.39
CA ASN A 194 24.70 -5.05 29.73
C ASN A 194 25.71 -4.37 30.67
N ASP A 195 25.40 -3.15 31.13
CA ASP A 195 26.08 -2.54 32.27
C ASP A 195 25.08 -2.41 33.44
N PRO A 196 25.25 -3.15 34.54
CA PRO A 196 24.33 -3.12 35.69
C PRO A 196 24.34 -1.82 36.50
N ASN A 197 25.16 -0.82 36.16
CA ASN A 197 25.44 0.31 37.07
C ASN A 197 24.90 1.68 36.65
N ASN A 198 23.93 1.79 35.72
CA ASN A 198 23.35 3.10 35.40
C ASN A 198 22.01 3.36 36.13
N PRO A 199 21.92 4.36 37.04
CA PRO A 199 20.69 4.67 37.76
C PRO A 199 19.61 5.28 36.84
N THR A 200 18.39 4.74 36.98
CA THR A 200 17.19 5.12 36.21
C THR A 200 16.83 6.62 36.35
N PRO A 201 16.60 7.37 35.24
CA PRO A 201 16.07 8.72 35.33
C PRO A 201 14.55 8.72 35.58
N LYS A 202 14.15 9.33 36.69
CA LYS A 202 12.79 9.53 37.17
C LYS A 202 11.89 10.23 36.13
N LYS A 203 10.68 9.70 35.92
CA LYS A 203 9.59 10.32 35.13
C LYS A 203 9.30 11.75 35.62
N ARG A 204 9.74 12.77 34.88
CA ARG A 204 9.26 14.15 35.05
C ARG A 204 8.09 14.40 34.10
N ARG A 205 6.90 14.55 34.68
CA ARG A 205 5.71 15.11 34.02
C ARG A 205 6.05 16.55 33.64
N GLN A 206 6.10 16.87 32.34
CA GLN A 206 6.08 18.25 31.86
C GLN A 206 4.83 18.47 31.02
N HIS A 207 3.82 19.03 31.65
CA HIS A 207 2.85 19.89 30.98
C HIS A 207 3.61 21.10 30.44
N HIS A 208 3.79 21.18 29.13
CA HIS A 208 4.02 22.46 28.48
C HIS A 208 3.27 22.56 27.15
N ARG A 209 2.32 23.47 27.19
CA ARG A 209 1.47 23.97 26.12
C ARG A 209 2.34 24.85 25.23
N ASN A 210 2.72 24.40 24.04
CA ASN A 210 3.26 25.28 23.01
C ASN A 210 2.49 25.10 21.70
N LYS A 211 1.57 26.03 21.48
CA LYS A 211 1.09 26.43 20.16
C LYS A 211 2.30 26.94 19.38
N GLN A 212 2.81 26.16 18.41
CA GLN A 212 3.60 26.73 17.32
C GLN A 212 2.72 26.71 16.07
N GLN A 213 2.31 27.92 15.67
CA GLN A 213 1.65 28.18 14.40
C GLN A 213 2.57 27.69 13.27
N GLN A 214 2.08 26.73 12.48
CA GLN A 214 2.76 26.28 11.28
C GLN A 214 2.84 27.45 10.29
N ARG A 215 4.05 27.92 9.99
CA ARG A 215 4.27 28.88 8.89
C ARG A 215 4.05 28.14 7.56
N VAL A 216 3.01 28.53 6.84
CA VAL A 216 2.78 28.14 5.45
C VAL A 216 3.82 28.85 4.59
N VAL A 217 4.71 28.10 3.95
CA VAL A 217 5.58 28.62 2.89
C VAL A 217 4.90 28.34 1.56
N LYS A 218 4.29 29.38 0.98
CA LYS A 218 3.82 29.37 -0.42
C LYS A 218 5.04 29.58 -1.31
N ILE A 219 5.45 28.57 -2.06
CA ILE A 219 6.40 28.76 -3.15
C ILE A 219 5.59 29.40 -4.29
N THR A 220 5.81 30.69 -4.53
CA THR A 220 5.34 31.36 -5.74
C THR A 220 6.55 31.51 -6.64
N ASP A 221 6.68 30.61 -7.62
CA ASP A 221 7.61 30.80 -8.72
C ASP A 221 6.85 31.52 -9.85
N PRO A 222 7.20 32.77 -10.19
CA PRO A 222 6.58 33.50 -11.29
C PRO A 222 6.78 32.82 -12.66
N SER A 223 7.73 31.89 -12.79
CA SER A 223 8.03 31.19 -14.04
C SER A 223 7.05 30.05 -14.36
N LEU A 224 6.24 29.60 -13.40
CA LEU A 224 5.19 28.59 -13.62
C LEU A 224 3.94 29.14 -14.31
N ASN A 225 3.82 30.46 -14.46
CA ASN A 225 2.65 31.09 -15.10
C ASN A 225 2.75 31.20 -16.64
N GLN A 226 3.76 30.60 -17.29
CA GLN A 226 3.98 30.78 -18.74
C GLN A 226 4.29 29.53 -19.57
N SER A 227 4.09 28.31 -19.08
CA SER A 227 4.29 27.12 -19.93
C SER A 227 3.05 26.25 -20.08
N ASN A 228 2.55 26.20 -21.32
CA ASN A 228 1.59 25.21 -21.78
C ASN A 228 2.20 23.80 -21.64
N GLY A 229 1.89 23.13 -20.53
CA GLY A 229 1.53 21.71 -20.44
C GLY A 229 2.31 20.67 -21.27
N VAL A 230 3.64 20.70 -21.31
CA VAL A 230 4.43 19.57 -21.81
C VAL A 230 5.61 19.29 -20.89
N TRP A 231 5.51 18.23 -20.08
CA TRP A 231 6.63 17.72 -19.28
C TRP A 231 7.58 16.93 -20.18
N LYS A 232 8.86 17.33 -20.22
CA LYS A 232 9.92 16.58 -20.91
C LYS A 232 10.17 15.26 -20.17
N LYS A 233 9.97 14.13 -20.85
CA LYS A 233 10.41 12.81 -20.39
C LYS A 233 11.91 12.68 -20.65
N THR A 234 12.71 12.50 -19.60
CA THR A 234 14.05 11.95 -19.75
C THR A 234 13.95 10.44 -19.57
N VAL A 235 13.96 9.70 -20.68
CA VAL A 235 14.08 8.24 -20.70
C VAL A 235 15.55 7.92 -20.91
N THR A 236 16.20 7.33 -19.91
CA THR A 236 17.53 6.75 -20.09
C THR A 236 17.36 5.30 -20.51
N GLN A 237 17.46 5.03 -21.82
CA GLN A 237 17.56 3.67 -22.36
C GLN A 237 19.03 3.26 -22.38
N ASN A 238 19.40 2.28 -21.55
CA ASN A 238 20.68 1.58 -21.69
C ASN A 238 20.45 0.36 -22.59
N TYR A 239 20.91 0.44 -23.85
CA TYR A 239 21.05 -0.71 -24.73
C TYR A 239 22.46 -1.29 -24.58
N SER A 240 22.59 -2.53 -24.15
CA SER A 240 23.82 -3.32 -24.34
C SER A 240 23.75 -4.02 -25.70
N HIS A 241 24.51 -3.51 -26.67
CA HIS A 241 24.75 -4.16 -27.95
C HIS A 241 25.85 -5.21 -27.77
N ALA A 242 25.51 -6.50 -27.79
CA ALA A 242 26.49 -7.56 -27.98
C ALA A 242 26.74 -7.73 -29.48
N GLY A 243 27.77 -7.04 -29.98
CA GLY A 243 28.27 -7.20 -31.34
C GLY A 243 28.94 -8.57 -31.52
N LYS A 244 28.49 -9.29 -32.56
CA LYS A 244 29.25 -10.36 -33.22
C LYS A 244 30.58 -9.80 -33.72
N LEU A 245 31.68 -10.49 -33.43
CA LEU A 245 32.89 -10.44 -34.25
C LEU A 245 33.35 -11.88 -34.54
N MET A 246 33.52 -12.13 -35.83
CA MET A 246 34.12 -13.31 -36.43
C MET A 246 35.59 -13.46 -36.01
N ASN A 247 36.02 -14.71 -35.83
CA ASN A 247 37.12 -15.33 -36.56
C ASN A 247 36.83 -16.83 -36.67
#